data_AF-A0A5C8UBK7-F1
#
_entry.id   AF-A0A5C8UBK7-F1
#
_cell.length_a   1.000
_cell.length_b   1.000
_cell.length_c   1.000
_cell.angle_alpha   90.00
_cell.angle_beta   90.00
_cell.angle_gamma   90.00
#
_symmetry.space_group_name_H-M   'P 1'
#
loop_
_entity.id
_entity.type
_entity.pdbx_description
1 polymer ?
#
loop_
_entity_poly.entity_id
_entity_poly.type
_entity_poly.pdbx_seq_one_letter_code
_entity_poly.pdbx_strand_id
1 'polypeptide(L)'
;MSASKRASPRFSADRPIGTDLVALDAHEITPEEYEELPEITDEMIERADFHIGGKLIRRGRGRPKIERPKRQVTLRLDADVLDGIRATGAGWHGRVNQALRDWLAASPRERD
;
A
#
# COMPACT_ATOMS: atom_id res chain seq x y z
N MET A 1 5.90 -23.06 -5.83
CA MET A 1 5.10 -22.53 -6.97
C MET A 1 3.97 -21.66 -6.42
N SER A 2 3.82 -20.47 -7.00
CA SER A 2 2.67 -19.54 -7.05
C SER A 2 1.65 -19.54 -5.89
N ALA A 3 1.68 -18.54 -5.01
CA ALA A 3 0.93 -17.27 -5.10
C ALA A 3 -0.49 -17.35 -4.49
N SER A 4 -0.59 -17.07 -3.18
CA SER A 4 -1.88 -16.75 -2.54
C SER A 4 -2.24 -15.31 -2.90
N LYS A 5 -3.01 -15.16 -3.98
CA LYS A 5 -3.62 -13.91 -4.41
C LYS A 5 -4.73 -13.61 -3.39
N ARG A 6 -4.54 -12.61 -2.52
CA ARG A 6 -5.61 -12.11 -1.65
C ARG A 6 -6.83 -11.82 -2.53
N ALA A 7 -7.92 -12.51 -2.26
CA ALA A 7 -9.20 -12.30 -2.92
C ALA A 7 -9.76 -10.96 -2.44
N SER A 8 -9.44 -9.88 -3.16
CA SER A 8 -10.36 -8.74 -3.20
C SER A 8 -11.70 -9.30 -3.67
N PRO A 9 -12.83 -9.00 -3.00
CA PRO A 9 -14.12 -9.46 -3.47
C PRO A 9 -14.27 -9.00 -4.91
N ARG A 10 -14.52 -9.96 -5.82
CA ARG A 10 -14.84 -9.61 -7.21
C ARG A 10 -16.16 -8.83 -7.14
N PHE A 11 -16.18 -7.62 -7.68
CA PHE A 11 -17.44 -6.98 -8.02
C PHE A 11 -18.21 -7.99 -8.88
N SER A 12 -19.31 -8.51 -8.35
CA SER A 12 -20.20 -9.43 -9.03
C SER A 12 -21.42 -8.62 -9.44
N ALA A 13 -21.74 -8.60 -10.73
CA ALA A 13 -22.90 -7.86 -11.24
C ALA A 13 -24.22 -8.28 -10.55
N ASP A 14 -24.30 -9.54 -10.11
CA ASP A 14 -25.47 -10.12 -9.46
C ASP A 14 -25.64 -9.79 -7.96
N ARG A 15 -24.71 -9.03 -7.36
CA ARG A 15 -24.90 -8.57 -5.97
C ARG A 15 -25.42 -7.14 -6.01
N PRO A 16 -26.70 -6.89 -5.66
CA PRO A 16 -27.22 -5.54 -5.66
C PRO A 16 -26.39 -4.72 -4.67
N ILE A 17 -25.77 -3.66 -5.17
CA ILE A 17 -25.29 -2.58 -4.31
C ILE A 17 -26.55 -2.08 -3.62
N GLY A 18 -26.57 -1.96 -2.28
CA GLY A 18 -27.76 -1.57 -1.52
C GLY A 18 -28.24 -0.13 -1.79
N THR A 19 -27.73 0.49 -2.83
CA THR A 19 -28.06 1.84 -3.31
C THR A 19 -29.08 1.71 -4.43
N ASP A 20 -30.19 2.42 -4.31
CA ASP A 20 -31.17 2.56 -5.38
C ASP A 20 -30.59 3.46 -6.49
N LEU A 21 -30.13 2.83 -7.56
CA LEU A 21 -29.50 3.53 -8.70
C LEU A 21 -30.53 4.31 -9.53
N VAL A 22 -31.81 3.88 -9.53
CA VAL A 22 -32.86 4.58 -10.28
C VAL A 22 -33.18 5.91 -9.59
N ALA A 23 -33.22 5.92 -8.26
CA ALA A 23 -33.38 7.14 -7.49
C ALA A 23 -32.16 8.07 -7.62
N LEU A 24 -30.94 7.53 -7.63
CA LEU A 24 -29.71 8.31 -7.79
C LEU A 24 -29.62 8.98 -9.17
N ASP A 25 -29.97 8.26 -10.25
CA ASP A 25 -29.95 8.80 -11.61
C ASP A 25 -31.02 9.88 -11.84
N ALA A 26 -32.12 9.81 -11.08
CA ALA A 26 -33.18 10.83 -11.10
C ALA A 26 -32.87 12.05 -10.22
N HIS A 27 -31.78 12.04 -9.45
CA HIS A 27 -31.41 13.15 -8.55
C HIS A 27 -30.89 14.35 -9.34
N GLU A 28 -31.52 15.50 -9.15
CA GLU A 28 -31.05 16.78 -9.69
C GLU A 28 -30.22 17.51 -8.62
N ILE A 29 -28.94 17.75 -8.91
CA ILE A 29 -28.03 18.40 -7.97
C ILE A 29 -28.50 19.84 -7.70
N THR A 30 -28.82 20.14 -6.44
CA THR A 30 -29.23 21.50 -6.04
C THR A 30 -28.04 22.37 -5.60
N PRO A 31 -28.16 23.71 -5.62
CA PRO A 31 -27.10 24.62 -5.16
C PRO A 31 -26.70 24.42 -3.69
N GLU A 32 -27.64 24.08 -2.82
CA GLU A 32 -27.42 23.90 -1.38
C GLU A 32 -26.52 22.69 -1.09
N GLU A 33 -26.56 21.65 -1.93
CA GLU A 33 -25.69 20.47 -1.82
C GLU A 33 -24.21 20.83 -1.97
N TYR A 34 -23.89 21.91 -2.70
CA TYR A 34 -22.51 22.39 -2.81
C TYR A 34 -22.01 23.05 -1.53
N GLU A 35 -22.90 23.57 -0.68
CA GLU A 35 -22.53 24.19 0.59
C GLU A 35 -22.09 23.13 1.62
N GLU A 36 -22.58 21.90 1.49
CA GLU A 36 -22.19 20.77 2.33
C GLU A 36 -20.84 20.14 1.91
N LEU A 37 -20.34 20.47 0.71
CA LEU A 37 -19.07 19.94 0.24
C LEU A 37 -17.90 20.52 1.07
N PRO A 38 -16.95 19.67 1.50
CA PRO A 38 -15.78 20.17 2.21
C PRO A 38 -14.96 21.08 1.30
N GLU A 39 -14.44 22.17 1.87
CA GLU A 39 -13.50 23.03 1.16
C GLU A 39 -12.24 22.27 0.75
N ILE A 40 -11.78 22.50 -0.48
CA ILE A 40 -10.52 21.94 -0.95
C ILE A 40 -9.39 22.68 -0.24
N THR A 41 -8.73 21.98 0.68
CA THR A 41 -7.59 22.53 1.42
C THR A 41 -6.30 22.51 0.59
N ASP A 42 -5.36 23.41 0.90
CA ASP A 42 -4.04 23.45 0.26
C ASP A 42 -3.25 22.14 0.40
N GLU A 43 -3.37 21.46 1.53
CA GLU A 43 -2.75 20.14 1.74
C GLU A 43 -3.27 19.08 0.77
N MET A 44 -4.58 19.13 0.46
CA MET A 44 -5.19 18.24 -0.52
C MET A 44 -4.64 18.53 -1.91
N ILE A 45 -4.48 19.82 -2.27
CA ILE A 45 -3.89 20.24 -3.55
C ILE A 45 -2.43 19.81 -3.67
N GLU A 46 -1.63 19.89 -2.61
CA GLU A 46 -0.23 19.46 -2.62
C GLU A 46 -0.09 17.95 -2.88
N ARG A 47 -1.02 17.15 -2.35
CA ARG A 47 -1.05 15.69 -2.54
C ARG A 47 -1.79 15.22 -3.78
N ALA A 48 -2.53 16.11 -4.46
CA ALA A 48 -3.34 15.75 -5.62
C ALA A 48 -2.50 15.52 -6.88
N ASP A 49 -2.93 14.54 -7.69
CA ASP A 49 -2.42 14.35 -9.04
C ASP A 49 -3.08 15.35 -10.00
N PHE A 50 -2.28 16.22 -10.61
CA PHE A 50 -2.74 17.23 -11.54
C PHE A 50 -2.87 16.67 -12.95
N HIS A 51 -4.10 16.69 -13.48
CA HIS A 51 -4.44 16.21 -14.82
C HIS A 51 -4.99 17.33 -15.69
N ILE A 52 -4.67 17.30 -16.99
CA ILE A 52 -5.30 18.16 -18.01
C ILE A 52 -5.73 17.25 -19.16
N GLY A 53 -7.01 17.27 -19.53
CA GLY A 53 -7.55 16.45 -20.63
C GLY A 53 -7.32 14.95 -20.43
N GLY A 54 -7.40 14.46 -19.17
CA GLY A 54 -7.13 13.07 -18.83
C GLY A 54 -5.65 12.67 -18.79
N LYS A 55 -4.73 13.59 -19.12
CA LYS A 55 -3.28 13.35 -19.06
C LYS A 55 -2.71 13.85 -17.74
N LEU A 56 -1.98 13.00 -17.03
CA LEU A 56 -1.25 13.34 -15.82
C LEU A 56 -0.08 14.28 -16.15
N ILE A 57 -0.12 15.49 -15.61
CA ILE A 57 0.88 16.55 -15.80
C ILE A 57 1.86 16.60 -14.63
N ARG A 58 1.35 16.47 -13.40
CA ARG A 58 2.17 16.44 -12.17
C ARG A 58 1.59 15.44 -11.19
N ARG A 59 2.41 14.50 -10.71
CA ARG A 59 2.02 13.64 -9.59
C ARG A 59 2.03 14.45 -8.30
N GLY A 60 1.04 14.24 -7.45
CA GLY A 60 1.02 14.76 -6.10
C GLY A 60 2.20 14.23 -5.29
N ARG A 61 2.47 14.86 -4.14
CA ARG A 61 3.50 14.37 -3.22
C ARG A 61 3.11 12.94 -2.79
N GLY A 62 3.84 11.95 -3.32
CA GLY A 62 3.57 10.53 -3.07
C GLY A 62 3.68 10.16 -1.59
N ARG A 63 3.48 8.87 -1.26
CA ARG A 63 3.53 8.36 0.12
C ARG A 63 4.69 9.01 0.90
N PRO A 64 4.45 9.53 2.12
CA PRO A 64 5.47 10.19 2.91
C PRO A 64 6.77 9.37 2.95
N LYS A 65 7.89 10.06 2.73
CA LYS A 65 9.21 9.44 2.72
C LYS A 65 9.44 8.78 4.08
N ILE A 66 9.69 7.47 4.07
CA ILE A 66 10.06 6.74 5.27
C ILE A 66 11.50 7.15 5.61
N GLU A 67 11.75 7.62 6.84
CA GLU A 67 13.07 8.06 7.31
C GLU A 67 14.16 6.98 7.16
N ARG A 68 13.80 5.72 7.44
CA ARG A 68 14.72 4.56 7.38
C ARG A 68 14.10 3.43 6.55
N PRO A 69 14.12 3.51 5.21
CA PRO A 69 13.56 2.47 4.37
C PRO A 69 14.43 1.21 4.44
N LYS A 70 13.79 0.05 4.20
CA LYS A 70 14.54 -1.21 4.00
C LYS A 70 15.43 -1.04 2.77
N ARG A 71 16.72 -1.37 2.91
CA ARG A 71 17.66 -1.36 1.79
C ARG A 71 17.68 -2.73 1.14
N GLN A 72 17.50 -2.78 -0.17
CA GLN A 72 17.73 -3.99 -0.93
C GLN A 72 19.24 -4.21 -1.04
N VAL A 73 19.70 -5.39 -0.62
CA VAL A 73 21.10 -5.79 -0.69
C VAL A 73 21.21 -7.11 -1.43
N THR A 74 22.28 -7.29 -2.20
CA THR A 74 22.59 -8.57 -2.84
C THR A 74 23.48 -9.37 -1.90
N LEU A 75 22.92 -10.37 -1.23
CA LEU A 75 23.62 -11.27 -0.32
C LEU A 75 23.48 -12.70 -0.85
N ARG A 76 24.57 -13.48 -0.78
CA ARG A 76 24.54 -14.93 -1.01
C ARG A 76 24.38 -15.62 0.34
N LEU A 77 23.44 -16.56 0.41
CA LEU A 77 23.19 -17.43 1.55
C LEU A 77 23.36 -18.87 1.09
N ASP A 78 23.73 -19.75 2.01
CA ASP A 78 23.77 -21.18 1.75
C ASP A 78 22.38 -21.72 1.38
N ALA A 79 22.36 -22.74 0.52
CA ALA A 79 21.12 -23.24 -0.08
C ALA A 79 20.18 -23.85 0.96
N ASP A 80 20.72 -24.63 1.90
CA ASP A 80 20.02 -25.25 3.01
C ASP A 80 19.35 -24.21 3.94
N VAL A 81 20.07 -23.13 4.24
CA VAL A 81 19.57 -22.02 5.05
C VAL A 81 18.41 -21.32 4.33
N LEU A 82 18.58 -21.01 3.04
CA LEU A 82 17.53 -20.38 2.24
C LEU A 82 16.28 -21.25 2.14
N ASP A 83 16.45 -22.56 1.93
CA ASP A 83 15.36 -23.51 1.80
C ASP A 83 14.61 -23.69 3.12
N GLY A 84 15.33 -23.84 4.24
CA GLY A 84 14.73 -23.91 5.57
C GLY A 84 13.90 -22.65 5.90
N ILE A 85 14.41 -21.47 5.57
CA ILE A 85 13.70 -20.22 5.78
C ILE A 85 12.49 -20.10 4.84
N ARG A 86 12.60 -20.49 3.58
CA ARG A 86 11.46 -20.46 2.63
C ARG A 86 10.36 -21.43 3.03
N ALA A 87 10.71 -22.58 3.59
CA ALA A 87 9.76 -23.58 4.10
C ALA A 87 8.87 -23.03 5.22
N THR A 88 9.31 -21.98 5.94
CA THR A 88 8.47 -21.30 6.95
C THR A 88 7.25 -20.57 6.36
N GLY A 89 7.14 -20.47 5.03
CA GLY A 89 5.98 -19.94 4.33
C GLY A 89 5.98 -18.43 4.12
N ALA A 90 4.80 -17.83 4.00
CA ALA A 90 4.66 -16.39 3.74
C ALA A 90 5.33 -15.55 4.85
N GLY A 91 5.99 -14.44 4.45
CA GLY A 91 6.67 -13.55 5.38
C GLY A 91 8.11 -13.96 5.75
N TRP A 92 8.69 -14.96 5.08
CA TRP A 92 10.04 -15.43 5.39
C TRP A 92 11.12 -14.33 5.32
N HIS A 93 11.04 -13.39 4.37
CA HIS A 93 11.94 -12.20 4.34
C HIS A 93 11.88 -11.38 5.64
N GLY A 94 10.70 -11.24 6.23
CA GLY A 94 10.50 -10.54 7.49
C GLY A 94 11.13 -11.29 8.66
N ARG A 95 10.97 -12.62 8.69
CA ARG A 95 11.60 -13.49 9.68
C ARG A 95 13.13 -13.45 9.62
N VAL A 96 13.74 -13.45 8.43
CA VAL A 96 15.19 -13.26 8.29
C VAL A 96 15.63 -11.94 8.90
N ASN A 97 14.94 -10.86 8.56
CA ASN A 97 15.29 -9.55 9.09
C ASN A 97 15.13 -9.49 10.62
N GLN A 98 14.18 -10.21 11.21
CA GLN A 98 14.04 -10.30 12.66
C GLN A 98 15.18 -11.11 13.28
N ALA A 99 15.50 -12.29 12.73
CA ALA A 99 16.62 -13.10 13.21
C ALA A 99 17.96 -12.34 13.19
N LEU A 100 18.21 -11.55 12.13
CA LEU A 100 19.40 -10.70 12.06
C LEU A 100 19.41 -9.59 13.12
N ARG A 101 18.25 -9.04 13.49
CA ARG A 101 18.14 -8.04 14.57
C ARG A 101 18.40 -8.68 15.92
N ASP A 102 17.83 -9.86 16.15
CA ASP A 102 17.99 -10.60 17.40
C ASP A 102 19.46 -11.02 17.58
N TRP A 103 20.11 -11.49 16.50
CA TRP A 103 21.55 -11.77 16.49
C TRP A 103 22.40 -10.52 16.81
N LEU A 104 22.09 -9.37 16.20
CA LEU A 104 22.79 -8.11 16.52
C LEU A 104 22.58 -7.64 17.97
N ALA A 105 21.41 -7.93 18.56
CA ALA A 105 21.13 -7.60 19.96
C ALA A 105 21.86 -8.54 20.93
N ALA A 106 21.97 -9.82 20.58
CA ALA A 106 22.65 -10.85 21.36
C ALA A 106 24.18 -10.78 21.23
N SER A 107 24.70 -10.24 20.13
CA SER A 107 26.12 -10.04 19.87
C SER A 107 26.47 -8.54 19.94
N PRO A 108 26.50 -7.94 21.15
CA PRO A 108 26.96 -6.57 21.31
C PRO A 108 28.37 -6.48 20.73
N ARG A 109 28.55 -5.56 19.77
CA ARG A 109 29.84 -5.36 19.10
C ARG A 109 30.92 -5.11 20.15
N GLU A 110 31.82 -6.07 20.31
CA GLU A 110 33.11 -5.84 20.94
C GLU A 110 33.80 -4.80 20.05
N ARG A 111 33.93 -3.59 20.60
CA ARG A 111 34.52 -2.46 19.90
C ARG A 111 36.04 -2.57 20.08
N ASP A 112 36.75 -2.85 19.00
CA ASP A 112 38.15 -2.44 18.84
C ASP A 112 38.26 -0.92 18.67
#